data_AF-A0A7Y0N364-F1
#
_entry.id   AF-A0A7Y0N364-F1
#
_cell.length_a   1.000
_cell.length_b   1.000
_cell.length_c   1.000
_cell.angle_alpha   90.00
_cell.angle_beta   90.00
_cell.angle_gamma   90.00
#
_symmetry.space_group_name_H-M   'P 1'
#
loop_
_entity.id
_entity.type
_entity.pdbx_description
1 polymer ?
#
loop_
_entity_poly.entity_id
_entity_poly.type
_entity_poly.pdbx_seq_one_letter_code
_entity_poly.pdbx_strand_id
1 'polypeptide(L)'
;VLYGLCMLIGIQFDLVYCLLFGALISPTDPIAVLAIVKKLDAPKRISTQIEGESLFNDGFGLVIFVTLFTIAFGSEAPTVGSVTLLFIQEAIGGIVYGFLLGLVFHYLISATDDHSMELLLTIGVPTAGYAFAEYIHVSGPLAMVVSGIMIGNWTRFIGFSKESEDHLDHFWELV
;
A
#
# COMPACT_ATOMS: atom_id res chain seq x y z
N VAL A 1 -22.33 4.73 13.01
CA VAL A 1 -22.93 6.06 13.28
C VAL A 1 -23.80 6.52 12.12
N LEU A 2 -23.26 6.63 10.90
CA LEU A 2 -24.02 7.07 9.72
C LEU A 2 -25.31 6.27 9.47
N TYR A 3 -25.23 4.93 9.42
CA TYR A 3 -26.40 4.06 9.23
C TYR A 3 -27.50 4.29 10.28
N GLY A 4 -27.12 4.41 11.55
CA GLY A 4 -28.06 4.67 12.65
C GLY A 4 -28.73 6.04 12.55
N LEU A 5 -28.00 7.08 12.08
CA LEU A 5 -28.57 8.40 11.82
C LEU A 5 -29.53 8.38 10.63
N CYS A 6 -29.20 7.69 9.54
CA CYS A 6 -30.09 7.54 8.38
C CYS A 6 -31.41 6.84 8.77
N MET A 7 -31.33 5.77 9.56
CA MET A 7 -32.52 5.10 10.10
C MET A 7 -33.37 6.04 10.98
N LEU A 8 -32.74 6.85 11.83
CA LEU A 8 -33.45 7.81 12.69
C LEU A 8 -34.15 8.93 11.90
N ILE A 9 -33.61 9.32 10.75
CA ILE A 9 -34.15 10.38 9.88
C ILE A 9 -35.15 9.79 8.85
N GLY A 10 -35.36 8.48 8.83
CA GLY A 10 -36.30 7.80 7.92
C GLY A 10 -35.78 7.63 6.49
N ILE A 11 -34.46 7.78 6.28
CA ILE A 11 -33.82 7.55 4.98
C ILE A 11 -33.43 6.06 4.91
N GLN A 12 -34.03 5.33 3.96
CA GLN A 12 -33.61 3.97 3.65
C GLN A 12 -32.30 4.02 2.87
N PHE A 13 -31.20 3.83 3.59
CA PHE A 13 -29.86 3.81 3.03
C PHE A 13 -29.22 2.45 3.33
N ASP A 14 -28.75 1.76 2.28
CA ASP A 14 -28.20 0.42 2.45
C ASP A 14 -26.90 0.46 3.26
N LEU A 15 -26.77 -0.49 4.19
CA LEU A 15 -25.61 -0.59 5.08
C LEU A 15 -24.29 -0.66 4.31
N VAL A 16 -24.30 -1.31 3.14
CA VAL A 16 -23.12 -1.48 2.29
C VAL A 16 -22.56 -0.13 1.84
N TYR A 17 -23.40 0.86 1.52
CA TYR A 17 -22.91 2.19 1.14
C TYR A 17 -22.28 2.93 2.33
N CYS A 18 -22.80 2.75 3.55
CA CYS A 18 -22.17 3.29 4.75
C CYS A 18 -20.79 2.66 5.01
N LEU A 19 -20.68 1.34 4.82
CA LEU A 19 -19.41 0.62 4.97
C LEU A 19 -18.41 1.04 3.89
N LEU A 20 -18.86 1.14 2.64
CA LEU A 20 -18.05 1.58 1.50
C LEU A 20 -17.51 2.98 1.73
N PHE A 21 -18.36 3.91 2.17
CA PHE A 21 -17.94 5.26 2.54
C PHE A 21 -16.93 5.24 3.69
N GLY A 22 -17.16 4.41 4.71
CA GLY A 22 -16.22 4.22 5.82
C GLY A 22 -14.85 3.74 5.35
N ALA A 23 -14.81 2.73 4.47
CA ALA A 23 -13.57 2.22 3.89
C ALA A 23 -12.85 3.28 3.04
N LEU A 24 -13.60 4.08 2.28
CA LEU A 24 -13.07 5.17 1.45
C LEU A 24 -12.37 6.25 2.27
N ILE A 25 -12.90 6.59 3.46
CA ILE A 25 -12.34 7.64 4.33
C ILE A 25 -11.41 7.11 5.44
N SER A 26 -11.20 5.79 5.51
CA SER A 26 -10.36 5.15 6.52
C SER A 26 -8.85 5.36 6.32
N PRO A 27 -8.30 5.37 5.09
CA PRO A 27 -6.92 5.77 4.81
C PRO A 27 -6.61 7.15 5.40
N THR A 28 -5.47 7.26 6.07
CA THR A 28 -5.06 8.49 6.77
C THR A 28 -3.62 8.82 6.41
N ASP A 29 -3.42 10.04 5.93
CA ASP A 29 -2.10 10.56 5.60
C ASP A 29 -1.43 11.14 6.87
N PRO A 30 -0.25 10.61 7.29
CA PRO A 30 0.41 11.01 8.51
C PRO A 30 1.30 12.24 8.33
N ILE A 31 1.44 12.81 7.12
CA ILE A 31 2.41 13.87 6.80
C ILE A 31 2.32 15.04 7.78
N ALA A 32 1.12 15.50 8.12
CA ALA A 32 0.93 16.60 9.07
C ALA A 32 1.43 16.25 10.47
N VAL A 33 1.17 15.03 10.93
CA VAL A 33 1.62 14.54 12.24
C VAL A 33 3.14 14.34 12.24
N LEU A 34 3.70 13.78 11.17
CA LEU A 34 5.14 13.58 11.02
C LEU A 34 5.92 14.88 11.04
N ALA A 35 5.41 15.94 10.41
CA ALA A 35 6.01 17.27 10.46
C ALA A 35 6.07 17.82 11.90
N ILE A 36 5.06 17.55 12.73
CA ILE A 36 5.04 17.95 14.14
C ILE A 36 6.01 17.08 14.96
N VAL A 37 5.98 15.76 14.78
CA VAL A 37 6.86 14.80 15.47
C VAL A 37 8.34 15.12 15.21
N LYS A 38 8.70 15.45 13.96
CA LYS A 38 10.06 15.92 13.60
C LYS A 38 10.42 17.23 14.29
N LYS A 39 9.49 18.19 14.42
CA LYS A 39 9.73 19.47 15.13
C LYS A 39 9.91 19.30 16.64
N LEU A 40 9.34 18.25 17.22
CA LEU A 40 9.44 17.93 18.65
C LEU A 40 10.70 17.13 19.00
N ASP A 41 11.59 16.90 18.03
CA ASP A 41 12.82 16.11 18.18
C ASP A 41 12.56 14.71 18.77
N ALA A 42 11.41 14.13 18.39
CA ALA A 42 10.99 12.82 18.87
C ALA A 42 11.90 11.71 18.30
N PRO A 43 12.03 10.55 18.99
CA PRO A 43 12.83 9.44 18.49
C PRO A 43 12.39 8.99 17.10
N LYS A 44 13.34 8.73 16.19
CA LYS A 44 13.08 8.24 14.81
C LYS A 44 12.12 7.05 14.77
N ARG A 45 12.18 6.17 15.79
CA ARG A 45 11.29 5.02 15.94
C ARG A 45 9.80 5.41 15.93
N ILE A 46 9.42 6.55 16.51
CA ILE A 46 8.03 7.02 16.53
C ILE A 46 7.59 7.41 15.12
N SER A 47 8.40 8.18 14.39
CA SER A 47 8.11 8.52 13.00
C SER A 47 7.95 7.27 12.13
N THR A 48 8.87 6.31 12.24
CA THR A 48 8.81 5.05 11.48
C THR A 48 7.57 4.21 11.84
N GLN A 49 7.14 4.21 13.09
CA GLN A 49 5.91 3.52 13.50
C GLN A 49 4.66 4.18 12.90
N ILE A 50 4.57 5.50 12.95
CA ILE A 50 3.44 6.25 12.39
C ILE A 50 3.37 6.08 10.86
N GLU A 51 4.51 6.21 10.17
CA GLU A 51 4.60 5.98 8.72
C GLU A 51 4.19 4.55 8.37
N GLY A 52 4.70 3.55 9.11
CA GLY A 52 4.36 2.16 8.89
C GLY A 52 2.87 1.85 9.11
N GLU A 53 2.28 2.34 10.20
CA GLU A 53 0.85 2.14 10.48
C GLU A 53 -0.04 2.74 9.40
N SER A 54 0.26 3.97 8.96
CA SER A 54 -0.49 4.61 7.87
C SER A 54 -0.31 3.87 6.54
N LEU A 55 0.91 3.47 6.19
CA LEU A 55 1.21 2.79 4.94
C LEU A 55 0.43 1.46 4.80
N PHE A 56 0.36 0.68 5.89
CA PHE A 56 -0.47 -0.52 5.93
C PHE A 56 -1.97 -0.19 5.96
N ASN A 57 -2.38 0.85 6.68
CA ASN A 57 -3.77 1.30 6.74
C ASN A 57 -4.30 1.68 5.35
N ASP A 58 -3.51 2.38 4.54
CA ASP A 58 -3.87 2.73 3.17
C ASP A 58 -4.03 1.48 2.29
N GLY A 59 -3.09 0.53 2.41
CA GLY A 59 -3.15 -0.75 1.70
C GLY A 59 -4.39 -1.58 2.05
N PHE A 60 -4.67 -1.77 3.34
CA PHE A 60 -5.86 -2.50 3.79
C PHE A 60 -7.15 -1.73 3.52
N GLY A 61 -7.13 -0.40 3.57
CA GLY A 61 -8.26 0.46 3.24
C GLY A 61 -8.74 0.20 1.81
N LEU A 62 -7.82 0.13 0.84
CA LEU A 62 -8.18 -0.21 -0.54
C LEU A 62 -8.75 -1.63 -0.65
N VAL A 63 -8.15 -2.63 0.01
CA VAL A 63 -8.63 -4.02 -0.03
C VAL A 63 -10.08 -4.11 0.47
N ILE A 64 -10.38 -3.45 1.59
CA ILE A 64 -11.73 -3.40 2.17
C ILE A 64 -12.67 -2.65 1.21
N PHE A 65 -12.22 -1.53 0.64
CA PHE A 65 -13.01 -0.75 -0.31
C PHE A 65 -13.38 -1.57 -1.54
N VAL A 66 -12.42 -2.22 -2.20
CA VAL A 66 -12.66 -3.06 -3.40
C VAL A 66 -13.62 -4.20 -3.06
N THR A 67 -13.42 -4.88 -1.92
CA THR A 67 -14.30 -5.95 -1.46
C THR A 67 -15.75 -5.46 -1.29
N LEU A 68 -15.95 -4.32 -0.60
CA LEU A 68 -17.27 -3.73 -0.39
C LEU A 68 -17.87 -3.18 -1.69
N PHE A 69 -17.04 -2.66 -2.59
CA PHE A 69 -17.47 -2.15 -3.89
C PHE A 69 -18.05 -3.27 -4.73
N THR A 70 -17.37 -4.42 -4.79
CA THR A 70 -17.87 -5.62 -5.47
C THR A 70 -19.14 -6.15 -4.84
N ILE A 71 -19.31 -6.06 -3.51
CA ILE A 71 -20.56 -6.42 -2.83
C ILE A 71 -21.70 -5.46 -3.21
N ALA A 72 -21.43 -4.17 -3.33
CA ALA A 72 -22.44 -3.15 -3.58
C ALA A 72 -22.91 -3.11 -5.04
N PHE A 73 -21.97 -3.30 -5.97
CA PHE A 73 -22.18 -3.08 -7.41
C PHE A 73 -21.97 -4.35 -8.25
N GLY A 74 -21.62 -5.47 -7.63
CA GLY A 74 -21.48 -6.75 -8.31
C GLY A 74 -22.80 -7.28 -8.85
N SER A 75 -22.72 -8.03 -9.94
CA SER A 75 -23.88 -8.68 -10.58
C SER A 75 -24.34 -9.95 -9.86
N GLU A 76 -23.46 -10.58 -9.06
CA GLU A 76 -23.74 -11.80 -8.32
C GLU A 76 -24.14 -11.50 -6.88
N ALA A 77 -25.05 -12.31 -6.33
CA ALA A 77 -25.40 -12.21 -4.92
C ALA A 77 -24.16 -12.52 -4.06
N PRO A 78 -23.72 -11.59 -3.19
CA PRO A 78 -22.54 -11.80 -2.39
C PRO A 78 -22.76 -12.96 -1.41
N THR A 79 -21.88 -13.94 -1.45
CA THR A 79 -21.85 -15.04 -0.48
C THR A 79 -20.69 -14.81 0.49
N VAL A 80 -20.80 -15.32 1.72
CA VAL A 80 -19.69 -15.24 2.69
C VAL A 80 -18.41 -15.85 2.10
N GLY A 81 -18.54 -16.95 1.34
CA GLY A 81 -17.43 -17.60 0.66
C GLY A 81 -16.77 -16.73 -0.40
N SER A 82 -17.55 -16.15 -1.32
CA SER A 82 -17.00 -15.31 -2.40
C SER A 82 -16.35 -14.03 -1.87
N VAL A 83 -16.96 -13.40 -0.87
CA VAL A 83 -16.40 -12.21 -0.20
C VAL A 83 -15.10 -12.53 0.52
N THR A 84 -15.06 -13.63 1.28
CA THR A 84 -13.85 -14.03 2.01
C THR A 84 -12.72 -14.39 1.04
N LEU A 85 -13.05 -15.08 -0.07
CA LEU A 85 -12.07 -15.44 -1.09
C LEU A 85 -11.51 -14.18 -1.78
N LEU A 86 -12.36 -13.22 -2.16
CA LEU A 86 -11.93 -11.95 -2.75
C LEU A 86 -11.01 -11.18 -1.81
N PHE A 87 -11.40 -11.05 -0.53
CA PHE A 87 -10.59 -10.37 0.47
C PHE A 87 -9.21 -11.04 0.65
N ILE A 88 -9.18 -12.39 0.74
CA ILE A 88 -7.94 -13.15 0.87
C ILE A 88 -7.08 -12.99 -0.38
N GLN A 89 -7.68 -13.06 -1.58
CA GLN A 89 -6.97 -12.88 -2.84
C GLN A 89 -6.34 -11.49 -2.92
N GLU A 90 -7.09 -10.44 -2.62
CA GLU A 90 -6.60 -9.05 -2.64
C GLU A 90 -5.49 -8.82 -1.61
N ALA A 91 -5.72 -9.21 -0.35
CA ALA A 91 -4.75 -9.00 0.73
C ALA A 91 -3.53 -9.92 0.62
N ILE A 92 -3.74 -11.24 0.67
CA ILE A 92 -2.64 -12.20 0.68
C ILE A 92 -1.97 -12.25 -0.68
N GLY A 93 -2.73 -12.17 -1.77
CA GLY A 93 -2.17 -12.08 -3.12
C GLY A 93 -1.31 -10.84 -3.29
N GLY A 94 -1.74 -9.67 -2.77
CA GLY A 94 -0.94 -8.45 -2.79
C GLY A 94 0.38 -8.61 -2.02
N ILE A 95 0.33 -9.19 -0.82
CA ILE A 95 1.53 -9.45 -0.01
C ILE A 95 2.49 -10.41 -0.71
N VAL A 96 1.99 -11.55 -1.20
CA VAL A 96 2.82 -12.56 -1.88
C VAL A 96 3.41 -12.00 -3.17
N TYR A 97 2.60 -11.31 -3.96
CA TYR A 97 3.07 -10.67 -5.19
C TYR A 97 4.12 -9.61 -4.90
N GLY A 98 3.89 -8.71 -3.93
CA GLY A 98 4.85 -7.70 -3.53
C GLY A 98 6.16 -8.30 -3.03
N PHE A 99 6.10 -9.40 -2.28
CA PHE A 99 7.30 -10.12 -1.85
C PHE A 99 8.09 -10.70 -3.04
N LEU A 100 7.40 -11.35 -4.00
CA LEU A 100 8.03 -11.88 -5.20
C LEU A 100 8.62 -10.78 -6.08
N LEU A 101 7.88 -9.69 -6.27
CA LEU A 101 8.32 -8.52 -7.02
C LEU A 101 9.57 -7.90 -6.38
N GLY A 102 9.53 -7.70 -5.06
CA GLY A 102 10.67 -7.25 -4.27
C GLY A 102 11.89 -8.15 -4.47
N LEU A 103 11.73 -9.48 -4.45
CA LEU A 103 12.82 -10.44 -4.68
C LEU A 103 13.41 -10.30 -6.08
N VAL A 104 12.58 -10.22 -7.10
CA VAL A 104 13.04 -10.04 -8.48
C VAL A 104 13.84 -8.74 -8.61
N PHE A 105 13.30 -7.63 -8.13
CA PHE A 105 13.98 -6.34 -8.22
C PHE A 105 15.22 -6.27 -7.33
N HIS A 106 15.23 -6.91 -6.16
CA HIS A 106 16.42 -7.07 -5.35
C HIS A 106 17.57 -7.70 -6.15
N TYR A 107 17.31 -8.80 -6.86
CA TYR A 107 18.33 -9.44 -7.69
C TYR A 107 18.76 -8.59 -8.87
N LEU A 108 17.83 -7.90 -9.55
CA LEU A 108 18.16 -7.03 -10.68
C LEU A 108 19.03 -5.84 -10.25
N ILE A 109 18.67 -5.20 -9.15
CA ILE A 109 19.42 -4.09 -8.56
C ILE A 109 20.80 -4.57 -8.14
N SER A 110 20.88 -5.66 -7.35
CA SER A 110 22.16 -6.17 -6.84
C SER A 110 23.09 -6.75 -7.92
N ALA A 111 22.59 -6.96 -9.14
CA ALA A 111 23.37 -7.42 -10.28
C ALA A 111 23.88 -6.28 -11.18
N THR A 112 23.57 -5.03 -10.84
CA THR A 112 23.85 -3.84 -11.65
C THR A 112 24.81 -2.91 -10.92
N ASP A 113 25.85 -2.43 -11.61
CA ASP A 113 26.80 -1.43 -11.07
C ASP A 113 26.54 -0.01 -11.63
N ASP A 114 25.48 0.17 -12.42
CA ASP A 114 25.07 1.45 -13.02
C ASP A 114 23.98 2.14 -12.19
N HIS A 115 24.34 3.28 -11.60
CA HIS A 115 23.48 4.11 -10.76
C HIS A 115 22.17 4.55 -11.44
N SER A 116 22.20 4.84 -12.75
CA SER A 116 21.00 5.25 -13.48
C SER A 116 20.05 4.08 -13.63
N MET A 117 20.58 2.89 -13.91
CA MET A 117 19.79 1.68 -14.03
C MET A 117 19.19 1.26 -12.68
N GLU A 118 19.96 1.35 -11.61
CA GLU A 118 19.49 1.18 -10.24
C GLU A 118 18.27 2.07 -9.92
N LEU A 119 18.37 3.37 -10.20
CA LEU A 119 17.25 4.32 -10.03
C LEU A 119 16.04 3.93 -10.87
N LEU A 120 16.24 3.63 -12.16
CA LEU A 120 15.17 3.20 -13.06
C LEU A 120 14.46 1.95 -12.56
N LEU A 121 15.20 0.99 -12.01
CA LEU A 121 14.62 -0.21 -11.40
C LEU A 121 13.77 0.14 -10.17
N THR A 122 14.22 1.04 -9.29
CA THR A 122 13.42 1.46 -8.13
C THR A 122 12.13 2.17 -8.51
N ILE A 123 12.11 2.96 -9.60
CA ILE A 123 10.90 3.58 -10.16
C ILE A 123 10.01 2.54 -10.86
N GLY A 124 10.62 1.50 -11.45
CA GLY A 124 9.93 0.40 -12.11
C GLY A 124 8.99 -0.37 -11.18
N VAL A 125 9.33 -0.48 -9.90
CA VAL A 125 8.52 -1.18 -8.89
C VAL A 125 7.14 -0.54 -8.71
N PRO A 126 7.01 0.74 -8.27
CA PRO A 126 5.72 1.40 -8.09
C PRO A 126 4.98 1.68 -9.41
N THR A 127 5.65 1.66 -10.56
CA THR A 127 5.01 1.92 -11.86
C THR A 127 4.54 0.63 -12.52
N ALA A 128 5.45 -0.15 -13.07
CA ALA A 128 5.15 -1.39 -13.78
C ALA A 128 4.64 -2.47 -12.81
N GLY A 129 5.21 -2.55 -11.61
CA GLY A 129 4.80 -3.52 -10.59
C GLY A 129 3.37 -3.29 -10.12
N TYR A 130 2.98 -2.03 -9.89
CA TYR A 130 1.61 -1.68 -9.53
C TYR A 130 0.63 -1.99 -10.68
N ALA A 131 0.95 -1.55 -11.91
CA ALA A 131 0.10 -1.82 -13.07
C ALA A 131 -0.12 -3.33 -13.26
N PHE A 132 0.91 -4.15 -13.06
CA PHE A 132 0.80 -5.60 -13.17
C PHE A 132 -0.03 -6.22 -12.02
N ALA A 133 0.01 -5.65 -10.81
CA ALA A 133 -0.86 -6.09 -9.71
C ALA A 133 -2.35 -5.99 -10.07
N GLU A 134 -2.75 -4.91 -10.75
CA GLU A 134 -4.13 -4.72 -11.21
C GLU A 134 -4.53 -5.79 -12.24
N TYR A 135 -3.62 -6.17 -13.15
CA TYR A 135 -3.86 -7.22 -14.15
C TYR A 135 -4.08 -8.60 -13.53
N ILE A 136 -3.41 -8.91 -12.42
CA ILE A 136 -3.56 -10.20 -11.73
C ILE A 136 -4.61 -10.15 -10.61
N HIS A 137 -5.33 -9.04 -10.47
CA HIS A 137 -6.39 -8.83 -9.48
C HIS A 137 -5.92 -9.06 -8.04
N VAL A 138 -4.85 -8.37 -7.66
CA VAL A 138 -4.35 -8.30 -6.27
C VAL A 138 -4.13 -6.85 -5.86
N SER A 139 -4.00 -6.61 -4.55
CA SER A 139 -3.84 -5.25 -4.02
C SER A 139 -2.51 -4.64 -4.43
N GLY A 140 -2.57 -3.70 -5.39
CA GLY A 140 -1.43 -2.91 -5.84
C GLY A 140 -0.73 -2.16 -4.70
N PRO A 141 -1.43 -1.35 -3.89
CA PRO A 141 -0.79 -0.62 -2.80
C PRO A 141 -0.10 -1.57 -1.82
N LEU A 142 -0.78 -2.64 -1.38
CA LEU A 142 -0.20 -3.58 -0.42
C LEU A 142 1.03 -4.29 -0.99
N ALA A 143 1.01 -4.63 -2.28
CA ALA A 143 2.19 -5.15 -2.97
C ALA A 143 3.35 -4.13 -2.99
N MET A 144 3.08 -2.85 -3.21
CA MET A 144 4.09 -1.80 -3.19
C MET A 144 4.64 -1.55 -1.79
N VAL A 145 3.80 -1.64 -0.74
CA VAL A 145 4.24 -1.60 0.65
C VAL A 145 5.26 -2.69 0.92
N VAL A 146 4.92 -3.95 0.58
CA VAL A 146 5.80 -5.09 0.82
C VAL A 146 7.09 -4.98 0.01
N SER A 147 6.99 -4.67 -1.29
CA SER A 147 8.16 -4.50 -2.17
C SER A 147 9.07 -3.36 -1.69
N GLY A 148 8.48 -2.22 -1.34
CA GLY A 148 9.18 -1.02 -0.88
C GLY A 148 9.90 -1.23 0.44
N ILE A 149 9.25 -1.87 1.43
CA ILE A 149 9.91 -2.25 2.69
C ILE A 149 11.08 -3.21 2.42
N MET A 150 10.89 -4.18 1.52
CA MET A 150 11.93 -5.14 1.20
C MET A 150 13.14 -4.48 0.50
N ILE A 151 12.91 -3.58 -0.45
CA ILE A 151 13.97 -2.87 -1.16
C ILE A 151 14.65 -1.86 -0.22
N GLY A 152 13.87 -1.03 0.48
CA GLY A 152 14.36 0.01 1.38
C GLY A 152 15.09 -0.51 2.61
N ASN A 153 14.84 -1.76 3.02
CA ASN A 153 15.55 -2.39 4.12
C ASN A 153 16.60 -3.41 3.61
N TRP A 154 16.19 -4.48 2.93
CA TRP A 154 17.12 -5.55 2.55
C TRP A 154 18.03 -5.14 1.40
N THR A 155 17.48 -4.67 0.27
CA THR A 155 18.30 -4.31 -0.90
C THR A 155 19.22 -3.13 -0.58
N ARG A 156 18.75 -2.15 0.20
CA ARG A 156 19.55 -1.04 0.69
C ARG A 156 20.86 -1.46 1.34
N PHE A 157 20.83 -2.48 2.21
CA PHE A 157 22.03 -2.91 2.94
C PHE A 157 22.95 -3.86 2.16
N ILE A 158 22.44 -4.58 1.16
CA ILE A 158 23.19 -5.66 0.50
C ILE A 158 23.45 -5.41 -0.99
N GLY A 159 22.51 -4.73 -1.65
CA GLY A 159 22.48 -4.58 -3.12
C GLY A 159 23.01 -3.26 -3.63
N PHE A 160 23.07 -2.21 -2.82
CA PHE A 160 23.55 -0.88 -3.25
C PHE A 160 24.96 -0.59 -2.73
N SER A 161 25.73 0.15 -3.54
CA SER A 161 26.96 0.80 -3.08
C SER A 161 26.62 2.01 -2.18
N LYS A 162 27.59 2.49 -1.38
CA LYS A 162 27.39 3.71 -0.56
C LYS A 162 27.08 4.95 -1.41
N GLU A 163 27.70 5.07 -2.58
CA GLU A 163 27.46 6.19 -3.50
C GLU A 163 26.08 6.09 -4.14
N SER A 164 25.62 4.87 -4.43
CA SER A 164 24.25 4.60 -4.89
C SER A 164 23.20 4.93 -3.84
N GLU A 165 23.47 4.66 -2.57
CA GLU A 165 22.55 4.96 -1.46
C GLU A 165 22.29 6.47 -1.35
N ASP A 166 23.34 7.29 -1.41
CA ASP A 166 23.23 8.75 -1.34
C ASP A 166 22.47 9.32 -2.56
N HIS A 167 22.73 8.80 -3.76
CA HIS A 167 21.99 9.20 -4.97
C HIS A 167 20.51 8.80 -4.93
N LEU A 168 20.22 7.61 -4.41
CA LEU A 168 18.87 7.11 -4.22
C LEU A 168 18.09 8.00 -3.24
N ASP A 169 18.70 8.35 -2.11
CA ASP A 169 18.08 9.23 -1.12
C ASP A 169 17.79 10.62 -1.70
N HIS A 170 18.77 11.23 -2.37
CA HIS A 170 18.56 12.52 -3.01
C HIS A 170 17.48 12.48 -4.08
N PHE A 171 17.39 11.40 -4.86
CA PHE A 171 16.34 11.25 -5.86
C PHE A 171 14.95 11.16 -5.21
N TRP A 172 14.77 10.28 -4.22
CA TRP A 172 13.47 10.07 -3.56
C TRP A 172 13.08 11.18 -2.59
N GLU A 173 14.00 12.03 -2.12
CA GLU A 173 13.67 13.27 -1.42
C GLU A 173 13.11 14.36 -2.36
N LEU A 174 13.45 14.31 -3.65
CA LEU A 174 13.02 15.31 -4.65
C LEU A 174 11.67 14.98 -5.30
N VAL A 175 11.30 13.70 -5.35
CA VAL A 175 10.06 13.19 -5.97
C VAL A 175 8.93 13.18 -4.95
#